data_AF-A0A8S9GHE4-F1
#
_entry.id   AF-A0A8S9GHE4-F1
#
_cell.length_a   1.000
_cell.length_b   1.000
_cell.length_c   1.000
_cell.angle_alpha   90.00
_cell.angle_beta   90.00
_cell.angle_gamma   90.00
#
_symmetry.space_group_name_H-M   'P 1'
#
loop_
_entity.id
_entity.type
_entity.pdbx_description
1 polymer ?
#
loop_
_entity_poly.entity_id
_entity_poly.type
_entity_poly.pdbx_seq_one_letter_code
_entity_poly.pdbx_strand_id
1 'polypeptide(L)' 'MSSNAIVVQAVRAGTDPQVTAQKIAALARQRAQDKNRQTPFSTAAQDAGFRYYGGKLDDITVVVSYVAASKEEGRTLK' A
#
# COMPACT_ATOMS: atom_id res chain seq x y z
N MET A 1 8.03 -8.60 -1.78
CA MET A 1 6.72 -8.43 -1.13
C MET A 1 5.88 -7.42 -1.91
N SER A 2 4.59 -7.68 -2.14
CA SER A 2 3.62 -6.73 -2.74
C SER A 2 2.89 -5.94 -1.65
N SER A 3 2.23 -4.83 -2.01
CA SER A 3 1.35 -4.08 -1.10
C SER A 3 0.25 -4.98 -0.52
N ASN A 4 -0.36 -5.84 -1.35
CA ASN A 4 -1.38 -6.79 -0.89
C ASN A 4 -0.83 -7.76 0.18
N ALA A 5 0.41 -8.25 0.00
CA ALA A 5 1.04 -9.10 0.99
C ALA A 5 1.28 -8.38 2.32
N ILE A 6 1.64 -7.08 2.28
CA ILE A 6 1.75 -6.24 3.49
C ILE A 6 0.40 -6.15 4.21
N VAL A 7 -0.69 -5.90 3.47
CA VAL A 7 -2.04 -5.80 4.06
C VAL A 7 -2.47 -7.12 4.68
N VAL A 8 -2.30 -8.24 3.99
CA VAL A 8 -2.67 -9.57 4.51
C VAL A 8 -1.90 -9.89 5.79
N GLN A 9 -0.60 -9.60 5.84
CA GLN A 9 0.20 -9.82 7.05
C GLN A 9 -0.24 -8.88 8.18
N ALA A 10 -0.47 -7.60 7.88
CA ALA A 10 -0.90 -6.61 8.86
C ALA A 10 -2.23 -6.97 9.51
N VAL A 11 -3.22 -7.39 8.71
CA VAL A 11 -4.54 -7.83 9.22
C VAL A 11 -4.38 -9.05 10.12
N ARG A 12 -3.61 -10.06 9.71
CA ARG A 12 -3.36 -11.27 10.52
C ARG A 12 -2.63 -10.97 11.83
N ALA A 13 -1.73 -10.00 11.81
CA ALA A 13 -0.95 -9.59 12.97
C ALA A 13 -1.67 -8.54 13.84
N GLY A 14 -2.89 -8.11 13.50
CA GLY A 14 -3.59 -7.02 14.18
C GLY A 14 -2.82 -5.70 14.17
N THR A 15 -2.01 -5.47 13.13
CA THR A 15 -1.16 -4.28 13.03
C THR A 15 -2.00 -3.04 12.79
N ASP A 16 -1.73 -1.97 13.54
CA ASP A 16 -2.37 -0.67 13.39
C ASP A 16 -2.41 -0.18 11.91
N PRO A 17 -3.54 0.41 11.45
CA PRO A 17 -3.68 0.86 10.07
C PRO A 17 -2.68 1.95 9.68
N GLN A 18 -2.27 2.84 10.59
CA GLN A 18 -1.26 3.86 10.32
C GLN A 18 0.11 3.23 10.04
N VAL A 19 0.51 2.24 10.84
CA VAL A 19 1.76 1.49 10.63
C VAL A 19 1.72 0.75 9.30
N THR A 20 0.57 0.21 8.92
CA THR A 20 0.38 -0.48 7.64
C THR A 20 0.49 0.49 6.47
N ALA A 21 -0.13 1.67 6.58
CA ALA A 21 -0.01 2.74 5.58
C ALA A 21 1.45 3.15 5.38
N GLN A 22 2.20 3.35 6.47
CA GLN A 22 3.63 3.69 6.42
C GLN A 22 4.46 2.62 5.72
N LYS A 23 4.22 1.33 5.99
CA LYS A 23 4.92 0.22 5.33
C LYS A 23 4.64 0.18 3.82
N ILE A 24 3.40 0.41 3.41
CA ILE A 24 3.03 0.49 1.99
C ILE A 24 3.70 1.69 1.33
N ALA A 25 3.67 2.87 1.98
CA ALA A 25 4.29 4.08 1.47
C ALA A 25 5.81 3.91 1.31
N ALA A 26 6.48 3.30 2.28
CA ALA A 26 7.92 3.00 2.21
C ALA A 26 8.24 2.06 1.04
N LEU A 27 7.46 0.99 0.86
CA LEU A 27 7.63 0.07 -0.26
C LEU A 27 7.39 0.76 -1.61
N ALA A 28 6.36 1.61 -1.71
CA ALA A 28 6.06 2.37 -2.92
C ALA A 28 7.20 3.33 -3.25
N ARG A 29 7.74 4.05 -2.26
CA ARG A 29 8.88 4.97 -2.42
C ARG A 29 10.13 4.23 -2.88
N GLN A 30 10.42 3.07 -2.28
CA GLN A 30 11.55 2.24 -2.70
C GLN A 30 11.43 1.85 -4.18
N ARG A 31 10.23 1.46 -4.63
CA ARG A 31 9.98 1.08 -6.03
C ARG A 31 10.03 2.27 -6.98
N ALA A 32 9.52 3.42 -6.54
CA ALA A 32 9.55 4.67 -7.28
C ALA A 32 10.98 5.14 -7.57
N GLN A 33 11.91 4.87 -6.66
CA GLN A 33 13.34 5.22 -6.80
C GLN A 33 14.15 4.17 -7.58
N ASP A 34 13.63 2.95 -7.73
CA ASP A 34 14.34 1.86 -8.38
C ASP A 34 14.29 2.02 -9.91
N LYS A 35 15.40 2.48 -10.49
CA LYS A 35 15.54 2.72 -11.94
C LYS A 35 15.59 1.43 -12.76
N ASN A 36 15.81 0.28 -12.13
CA ASN A 36 16.05 -0.97 -12.83
C ASN A 36 14.85 -1.94 -12.74
N ARG A 37 13.77 -1.52 -12.10
CA ARG A 37 12.61 -2.36 -11.85
C ARG A 37 11.48 -2.02 -12.80
N GLN A 38 10.90 -3.07 -13.39
CA GLN A 38 9.63 -2.92 -14.07
C GLN A 38 8.52 -2.60 -13.05
N THR A 39 7.83 -1.50 -13.28
CA THR A 39 6.72 -1.00 -12.45
C THR A 39 5.45 -0.91 -13.29
N PRO A 40 4.25 -0.85 -12.67
CA PRO A 40 3.01 -0.65 -13.42
C PRO A 40 3.07 0.58 -14.34
N PHE A 41 3.75 1.65 -13.92
CA PHE A 41 3.94 2.83 -14.76
C PHE A 41 4.85 2.56 -15.95
N SER A 42 6.01 1.91 -15.76
CA SER A 42 6.92 1.64 -16.87
C SER A 42 6.34 0.65 -17.88
N THR A 43 5.55 -0.33 -17.42
CA THR A 43 4.77 -1.20 -18.31
C THR A 43 3.77 -0.39 -19.13
N ALA A 44 2.95 0.45 -18.50
CA ALA A 44 1.99 1.28 -19.24
C ALA A 44 2.66 2.27 -20.21
N ALA A 45 3.82 2.82 -19.85
CA ALA A 45 4.59 3.69 -20.73
C ALA A 45 5.12 2.93 -21.96
N GLN A 46 5.60 1.70 -21.79
CA GLN A 46 6.05 0.83 -22.87
C GLN A 46 4.90 0.44 -23.80
N ASP A 47 3.73 0.09 -23.24
CA ASP A 47 2.52 -0.21 -24.01
C ASP A 47 2.04 0.99 -24.84
N ALA A 48 2.27 2.21 -24.34
CA ALA A 48 2.01 3.45 -25.05
C ALA A 48 3.13 3.87 -26.04
N GLY A 49 4.17 3.04 -26.22
CA GLY A 49 5.26 3.26 -27.19
C GLY A 49 6.46 4.07 -26.66
N PHE A 50 6.49 4.40 -25.37
CA PHE A 50 7.61 5.11 -24.75
C PHE A 50 8.72 4.15 -24.32
N ARG A 51 9.97 4.54 -24.59
CA ARG A 51 11.16 3.86 -24.04
C ARG A 51 11.43 4.33 -22.61
N TYR A 52 10.60 3.90 -21.68
CA TYR A 52 10.75 4.20 -20.26
C TYR A 52 11.01 2.92 -19.44
N TYR A 53 11.94 3.00 -18.49
CA TYR A 53 12.29 1.88 -17.60
C TYR A 53 12.53 2.41 -16.18
N GLY A 54 12.13 1.62 -15.18
CA GLY A 54 12.26 1.97 -13.76
C GLY A 54 10.96 2.45 -13.11
N GLY A 55 11.08 2.87 -11.85
CA GLY A 55 10.02 3.49 -11.09
C GLY A 55 9.78 4.95 -11.42
N LYS A 56 8.58 5.42 -11.12
CA LYS A 56 8.18 6.82 -11.23
C LYS A 56 8.24 7.50 -9.86
N LEU A 57 9.08 8.51 -9.71
CA LEU A 57 9.22 9.28 -8.47
C LEU A 57 8.22 10.44 -8.45
N ASP A 58 7.05 10.17 -7.88
CA ASP A 58 5.99 11.16 -7.63
C ASP A 58 5.68 11.21 -6.12
N ASP A 59 4.84 12.16 -5.71
CA ASP A 59 4.28 12.21 -4.36
C ASP A 59 3.45 10.94 -4.06
N ILE A 60 3.72 10.34 -2.90
CA ILE A 60 3.06 9.10 -2.46
C ILE A 60 2.18 9.41 -1.26
N THR A 61 0.88 9.19 -1.42
CA THR A 61 -0.11 9.26 -0.33
C THR A 61 -0.77 7.89 -0.17
N VAL A 62 -0.83 7.39 1.07
CA VAL A 62 -1.45 6.10 1.39
C VAL A 62 -2.45 6.29 2.52
N VAL A 63 -3.69 5.85 2.30
CA VAL A 63 -4.75 5.80 3.31
C VAL A 63 -5.11 4.34 3.53
N VAL A 64 -5.16 3.92 4.80
CA VAL A 64 -5.57 2.56 5.21
C VAL A 64 -6.71 2.68 6.20
N SER A 65 -7.78 1.95 5.95
CA SER A 65 -8.92 1.83 6.84
C SER A 65 -9.29 0.35 6.97
N TYR A 66 -9.54 -0.10 8.21
CA TYR A 66 -10.02 -1.44 8.47
C TYR A 66 -11.53 -1.39 8.72
N VAL A 67 -12.27 -2.21 7.99
CA VAL A 67 -13.69 -2.41 8.23
C VAL A 67 -13.84 -3.47 9.32
N ALA A 68 -14.41 -3.08 10.45
CA ALA A 68 -14.71 -3.96 11.57
C ALA A 68 -16.22 -3.98 11.84
N ALA A 69 -16.73 -5.08 12.40
CA ALA A 69 -18.09 -5.12 12.92
C ALA A 69 -18.25 -4.06 14.03
N SER A 70 -19.44 -3.47 14.14
CA SER A 70 -19.77 -2.56 15.24
C SER A 70 -19.52 -3.26 16.57
N LYS A 71 -18.81 -2.60 17.49
CA LYS A 71 -18.85 -3.02 18.90
C LYS A 71 -20.28 -2.78 19.38
N GLU A 72 -21.00 -3.83 19.75
CA GLU A 72 -22.13 -3.66 20.65
C GLU A 72 -21.56 -3.10 21.96
N GLU A 73 -21.79 -1.82 22.23
CA GLU A 73 -21.56 -1.27 23.55
C GLU A 73 -22.54 -1.97 24.49
N GLY A 74 -22.01 -2.88 25.30
CA GLY A 74 -22.75 -3.64 26.28
C GLY A 74 -23.68 -2.72 27.06
N ARG A 75 -24.97 -3.00 26.94
CA ARG A 75 -26.06 -2.41 27.70
C ARG A 75 -25.74 -2.57 29.19
N THR A 76 -25.12 -1.56 29.80
CA THR A 76 -25.01 -1.48 31.26
C THR A 76 -26.44 -1.40 31.80
N LEU A 77 -26.94 -2.55 32.25
CA LEU A 77 -28.17 -2.61 33.02
C LEU A 77 -27.91 -1.82 34.31
N LYS A 78 -28.70 -0.76 34.50
CA LYS A 78 -28.80 -0.02 35.76
C LYS A 78 -29.34 -0.91 36.85
#